data_AF-A0A1H4D2E8-F1
#
_entry.id   AF-A0A1H4D2E8-F1
#
_cell.length_a   1.000
_cell.length_b   1.000
_cell.length_c   1.000
_cell.angle_alpha   90.00
_cell.angle_beta   90.00
_cell.angle_gamma   90.00
#
_symmetry.space_group_name_H-M   'P 1'
#
loop_
_entity.id
_entity.type
_entity.pdbx_description
1 polymer ?
#
loop_
_entity_poly.entity_id
_entity_poly.type
_entity_poly.pdbx_seq_one_letter_code
_entity_poly.pdbx_strand_id
1 'polypeptide(L)'
;MNKKTGKILQNERFLCSMFFSLFLIDWIAKFFQNTWLHNFVGMPFYYIGTDFSYWLLILSGIPQFLLSTYKLSLFFDIILTVVTVWNIFAPRRVTNIIWIFLYSFWVMTTNAAIGSHFHSYNGFIIMGICFCFYFTSFFVTAWEMVRFYIMYLFSSAALWKILRGIVFDKSHLKILLVQMDLWHAKNESWYSPIFKLYTTYLWISYTSMILVIILQLSFLIGFVTKKYDKWLFLLFLFFCLANQIVFRHFFFELLILGMTLLFVPKRLEIEYGVSGEKAL
;
A
#
# COMPACT_ATOMS: atom_id res chain seq x y z
N MET A 1 -1.79 14.75 33.65
CA MET A 1 -1.41 13.91 32.50
C MET A 1 0.04 13.46 32.68
N ASN A 2 0.31 12.15 32.76
CA ASN A 2 1.64 11.61 33.09
C ASN A 2 2.65 11.94 31.97
N LYS A 3 3.90 12.31 32.31
CA LYS A 3 4.95 12.71 31.33
C LYS A 3 5.16 11.64 30.24
N LYS A 4 4.99 10.35 30.58
CA LYS A 4 5.09 9.22 29.64
C LYS A 4 4.01 9.27 28.54
N THR A 5 2.76 9.61 28.89
CA THR A 5 1.63 9.70 27.95
C THR A 5 1.84 10.81 26.93
N GLY A 6 2.42 11.95 27.36
CA GLY A 6 2.75 13.06 26.46
C GLY A 6 3.76 12.70 25.37
N LYS A 7 4.80 11.92 25.71
CA LYS A 7 5.84 11.50 24.74
C LYS A 7 5.30 10.55 23.66
N ILE A 8 4.34 9.69 24.00
CA ILE A 8 3.74 8.77 23.04
C ILE A 8 2.84 9.52 22.05
N LEU A 9 2.01 10.44 22.54
CA LEU A 9 1.17 11.28 21.68
C LEU A 9 2.00 12.16 20.73
N GLN A 10 3.17 12.63 21.17
CA GLN A 10 4.09 13.35 20.30
C GLN A 10 4.62 12.48 19.17
N ASN A 11 4.96 11.21 19.46
CA ASN A 11 5.37 10.25 18.44
C ASN A 11 4.23 9.91 17.47
N GLU A 12 2.99 9.74 17.94
CA GLU A 12 1.83 9.47 17.08
C GLU A 12 1.60 10.62 16.08
N ARG A 13 1.64 11.88 16.56
CA ARG A 13 1.51 13.06 15.69
C ARG A 13 2.61 13.11 14.65
N PHE A 14 3.86 12.88 15.05
CA PHE A 14 4.99 12.84 14.12
C PHE A 14 4.82 11.76 13.04
N LEU A 15 4.45 10.54 13.43
CA LEU A 15 4.20 9.45 12.48
C LEU A 15 3.05 9.76 11.53
N CYS A 16 1.98 10.40 12.03
CA CYS A 16 0.84 10.84 11.24
C CYS A 16 1.26 11.91 10.21
N SER A 17 1.96 12.97 10.65
CA SER A 17 2.49 14.00 9.77
C SER A 17 3.44 13.44 8.70
N MET A 18 4.30 12.50 9.09
CA MET A 18 5.20 11.80 8.16
C MET A 18 4.43 10.96 7.14
N PHE A 19 3.42 10.21 7.57
CA PHE A 19 2.52 9.46 6.69
C PHE A 19 1.85 10.37 5.64
N PHE A 20 1.25 11.47 6.08
CA PHE A 20 0.58 12.41 5.17
C PHE A 20 1.55 13.16 4.26
N SER A 21 2.79 13.39 4.70
CA SER A 21 3.84 13.99 3.87
C SER A 21 4.25 13.03 2.74
N LEU A 22 4.42 11.75 3.05
CA LEU A 22 4.71 10.71 2.05
C LEU A 22 3.54 10.54 1.07
N PHE A 23 2.30 10.58 1.58
CA PHE A 23 1.11 10.59 0.72
C PHE A 23 1.09 11.81 -0.20
N LEU A 24 1.39 13.02 0.29
CA LEU A 24 1.41 14.22 -0.54
C LEU A 24 2.43 14.12 -1.68
N ILE A 25 3.59 13.51 -1.44
CA ILE A 25 4.60 13.25 -2.47
C ILE A 25 4.03 12.32 -3.55
N ASP A 26 3.40 11.20 -3.16
CA ASP A 26 2.72 10.30 -4.11
C ASP A 26 1.60 11.02 -4.88
N TRP A 27 0.80 11.80 -4.17
CA TRP A 27 -0.33 12.54 -4.72
C TRP A 27 0.09 13.57 -5.77
N ILE A 28 1.21 14.26 -5.55
CA ILE A 28 1.84 15.14 -6.53
C ILE A 28 2.38 14.33 -7.71
N ALA A 29 3.00 13.18 -7.49
CA ALA A 29 3.43 12.32 -8.60
C ALA A 29 2.22 11.86 -9.46
N LYS A 30 1.09 11.53 -8.81
CA LYS A 30 -0.17 11.18 -9.48
C LYS A 30 -0.75 12.32 -10.32
N PHE A 31 -0.58 13.57 -9.90
CA PHE A 31 -0.93 14.75 -10.69
C PHE A 31 -0.17 14.77 -12.02
N PHE A 32 1.16 14.62 -11.97
CA PHE A 32 2.00 14.59 -13.17
C PHE A 32 1.76 13.36 -14.07
N GLN A 33 1.23 12.28 -13.50
CA GLN A 33 0.81 11.08 -14.24
C GLN A 33 -0.60 11.20 -14.85
N ASN A 34 -1.28 12.34 -14.69
CA ASN A 34 -2.67 12.55 -15.11
C ASN A 34 -3.65 11.52 -14.53
N THR A 35 -3.40 11.07 -13.29
CA THR A 35 -4.25 10.07 -12.60
C THR A 35 -5.23 10.70 -11.60
N TRP A 36 -5.26 12.02 -11.49
CA TRP A 36 -6.29 12.74 -10.71
C TRP A 36 -7.68 12.61 -11.34
N LEU A 37 -8.75 12.73 -10.54
CA LEU A 37 -10.11 12.42 -10.99
C LEU A 37 -10.58 13.30 -12.14
N HIS A 38 -10.18 14.57 -12.17
CA HIS A 38 -10.57 15.48 -13.24
C HIS A 38 -10.06 15.06 -14.63
N ASN A 39 -9.07 14.18 -14.72
CA ASN A 39 -8.59 13.63 -15.98
C ASN A 39 -9.44 12.47 -16.51
N PHE A 40 -10.36 11.93 -15.70
CA PHE A 40 -11.29 10.86 -16.10
C PHE A 40 -12.68 11.38 -16.50
N VAL A 41 -12.85 12.69 -16.63
CA VAL A 41 -14.12 13.31 -17.04
C VAL A 41 -14.52 12.83 -18.43
N GLY A 42 -15.76 12.38 -18.56
CA GLY A 42 -16.29 11.89 -19.84
C GLY A 42 -15.87 10.47 -20.21
N MET A 43 -15.21 9.71 -19.32
CA MET A 43 -14.99 8.28 -19.55
C MET A 43 -16.33 7.53 -19.60
N PRO A 44 -16.67 6.86 -20.73
CA PRO A 44 -17.98 6.25 -20.91
C PRO A 44 -18.09 4.85 -20.30
N PHE A 45 -16.96 4.21 -19.97
CA PHE A 45 -16.91 2.83 -19.49
C PHE A 45 -16.38 2.76 -18.06
N TYR A 46 -17.07 1.96 -17.25
CA TYR A 46 -16.61 1.56 -15.93
C TYR A 46 -16.49 0.05 -15.90
N TYR A 47 -15.30 -0.45 -15.59
CA TYR A 47 -15.10 -1.87 -15.35
C TYR A 47 -15.37 -2.17 -13.88
N ILE A 48 -16.37 -3.01 -13.64
CA ILE A 48 -16.85 -3.32 -12.29
C ILE A 48 -16.11 -4.53 -11.70
N GLY A 49 -15.56 -5.39 -12.57
CA GLY A 49 -14.98 -6.67 -12.16
C GLY A 49 -15.99 -7.54 -11.40
N THR A 50 -15.47 -8.38 -10.49
CA THR A 50 -16.28 -9.28 -9.63
C THR A 50 -16.45 -8.74 -8.21
N ASP A 51 -15.96 -7.53 -7.91
CA ASP A 51 -15.88 -7.01 -6.55
C ASP A 51 -17.15 -6.27 -6.14
N PHE A 52 -17.94 -6.83 -5.22
CA PHE A 52 -19.22 -6.24 -4.76
C PHE A 52 -19.14 -4.78 -4.32
N SER A 53 -18.01 -4.34 -3.75
CA SER A 53 -17.80 -2.94 -3.37
C SER A 53 -17.87 -1.99 -4.57
N TYR A 54 -17.32 -2.39 -5.72
CA TYR A 54 -17.41 -1.60 -6.95
C TYR A 54 -18.85 -1.58 -7.50
N TRP A 55 -19.56 -2.71 -7.41
CA TRP A 55 -20.98 -2.76 -7.76
C TRP A 55 -21.80 -1.76 -6.96
N LEU A 56 -21.68 -1.77 -5.63
CA LEU A 56 -22.39 -0.82 -4.76
C LEU A 56 -22.03 0.63 -5.08
N LEU A 57 -20.74 0.91 -5.30
CA LEU A 57 -20.27 2.25 -5.62
C LEU A 57 -20.85 2.74 -6.96
N ILE A 58 -20.83 1.93 -8.00
CA ILE A 58 -21.33 2.31 -9.33
C ILE A 58 -22.84 2.44 -9.33
N LEU A 59 -23.55 1.55 -8.62
CA LEU A 59 -25.01 1.61 -8.47
C LEU A 59 -25.47 2.87 -7.70
N SER A 60 -24.61 3.42 -6.84
CA SER A 60 -24.92 4.67 -6.12
C SER A 60 -25.01 5.90 -7.04
N GLY A 61 -24.45 5.84 -8.25
CA GLY A 61 -24.38 6.98 -9.17
C GLY A 61 -23.37 8.07 -8.78
N ILE A 62 -22.71 7.95 -7.62
CA ILE A 62 -21.80 8.98 -7.11
C ILE A 62 -20.56 9.14 -8.01
N PRO A 63 -19.87 8.07 -8.48
CA PRO A 63 -18.74 8.23 -9.40
C PRO A 63 -19.12 8.96 -10.70
N GLN A 64 -20.28 8.63 -11.27
CA GLN A 64 -20.79 9.23 -12.51
C GLN A 64 -21.15 10.69 -12.29
N PHE A 65 -21.76 11.01 -11.15
CA PHE A 65 -22.03 12.40 -10.78
C PHE A 65 -20.74 13.20 -10.65
N LEU A 66 -19.74 12.70 -9.92
CA LEU A 66 -18.45 13.40 -9.75
C LEU A 66 -17.74 13.61 -11.08
N LEU A 67 -17.68 12.57 -11.92
CA LEU A 67 -17.03 12.60 -13.24
C LEU A 67 -17.85 13.28 -14.34
N SER A 68 -19.06 13.78 -14.05
CA SER A 68 -19.93 14.45 -15.02
C SER A 68 -19.38 15.80 -15.50
N THR A 69 -18.62 16.50 -14.64
CA THR A 69 -18.06 17.81 -14.97
C THR A 69 -16.64 17.96 -14.43
N TYR A 70 -15.78 18.59 -15.21
CA TYR A 70 -14.40 18.88 -14.82
C TYR A 70 -14.29 19.61 -13.48
N LYS A 71 -15.17 20.60 -13.25
CA LYS A 71 -15.16 21.41 -12.03
C LYS A 71 -15.41 20.58 -10.77
N LEU A 72 -16.33 19.62 -10.84
CA LEU A 72 -16.70 18.80 -9.69
C LEU A 72 -15.60 17.80 -9.33
N SER A 73 -15.03 17.12 -10.33
CA SER A 73 -13.86 16.26 -10.13
C SER A 73 -12.65 17.03 -9.60
N LEU A 74 -12.37 18.21 -10.16
CA LEU A 74 -11.26 19.05 -9.68
C LEU A 74 -11.49 19.53 -8.25
N PHE A 75 -12.72 19.90 -7.90
CA PHE A 75 -13.08 20.27 -6.53
C PHE A 75 -12.84 19.12 -5.55
N PHE A 76 -13.15 17.87 -5.95
CA PHE A 76 -12.83 16.69 -5.14
C PHE A 76 -11.31 16.54 -4.92
N ASP A 77 -10.52 16.63 -6.00
CA ASP A 77 -9.06 16.53 -5.91
C ASP A 77 -8.48 17.62 -4.98
N ILE A 78 -9.01 18.85 -5.05
CA ILE A 78 -8.63 19.97 -4.17
C ILE A 78 -8.99 19.66 -2.71
N ILE A 79 -10.21 19.17 -2.42
CA ILE A 79 -10.59 18.82 -1.04
C ILE A 79 -9.65 17.77 -0.47
N LEU A 80 -9.39 16.68 -1.21
CA LEU A 80 -8.50 15.63 -0.77
C LEU A 80 -7.10 16.19 -0.47
N THR A 81 -6.59 17.05 -1.34
CA THR A 81 -5.30 17.74 -1.16
C THR A 81 -5.29 18.62 0.10
N VAL A 82 -6.32 19.44 0.30
CA VAL A 82 -6.43 20.33 1.47
C VAL A 82 -6.50 19.54 2.76
N VAL A 83 -7.29 18.46 2.81
CA VAL A 83 -7.38 17.59 3.99
C VAL A 83 -6.04 16.91 4.28
N THR A 84 -5.32 16.46 3.25
CA THR A 84 -3.95 15.94 3.39
C THR A 84 -3.02 16.97 4.01
N VAL A 85 -2.94 18.19 3.44
CA VAL A 85 -2.07 19.26 3.94
C VAL A 85 -2.45 19.64 5.38
N TRP A 86 -3.74 19.70 5.68
CA TRP A 86 -4.21 19.94 7.04
C TRP A 86 -3.70 18.89 8.02
N ASN A 87 -3.76 17.60 7.66
CA ASN A 87 -3.28 16.51 8.52
C ASN A 87 -1.75 16.49 8.71
N ILE A 88 -0.98 17.12 7.82
CA ILE A 88 0.47 17.29 8.02
C ILE A 88 0.74 18.23 9.21
N PHE A 89 0.05 19.36 9.28
CA PHE A 89 0.32 20.40 10.28
C PHE A 89 -0.50 20.25 11.56
N ALA A 90 -1.75 19.79 11.44
CA ALA A 90 -2.70 19.69 12.54
C ALA A 90 -3.47 18.37 12.44
N PRO A 91 -2.80 17.21 12.59
CA PRO A 91 -3.45 15.90 12.51
C PRO A 91 -4.58 15.80 13.54
N ARG A 92 -5.79 15.59 13.05
CA ARG A 92 -6.99 15.33 13.85
C ARG A 92 -7.66 14.05 13.37
N ARG A 93 -8.31 13.35 14.29
CA ARG A 93 -8.92 12.05 13.98
C ARG A 93 -10.06 12.17 12.98
N VAL A 94 -10.91 13.19 13.15
CA VAL A 94 -12.02 13.45 12.23
C VAL A 94 -11.51 13.74 10.82
N THR A 95 -10.43 14.52 10.68
CA THR A 95 -9.83 14.80 9.37
C THR A 95 -9.12 13.57 8.78
N ASN A 96 -8.58 12.67 9.60
CA ASN A 96 -8.06 11.38 9.13
C ASN A 96 -9.18 10.47 8.62
N ILE A 97 -10.31 10.39 9.33
CA ILE A 97 -11.48 9.61 8.91
C ILE A 97 -12.02 10.15 7.58
N ILE A 98 -12.24 11.47 7.48
CA ILE A 98 -12.67 12.14 6.25
C ILE A 98 -11.69 11.82 5.12
N TRP A 99 -10.38 11.91 5.38
CA TRP A 99 -9.37 11.58 4.39
C TRP A 99 -9.44 10.12 3.91
N ILE A 100 -9.64 9.15 4.81
CA ILE A 100 -9.77 7.74 4.42
C ILE A 100 -10.98 7.54 3.50
N PHE A 101 -12.12 8.15 3.83
CA PHE A 101 -13.31 8.07 2.98
C PHE A 101 -13.06 8.68 1.60
N LEU A 102 -12.49 9.89 1.54
CA LEU A 102 -12.16 10.55 0.28
C LEU A 102 -11.16 9.74 -0.54
N TYR A 103 -10.07 9.27 0.07
CA TYR A 103 -9.06 8.52 -0.66
C TYR A 103 -9.53 7.12 -1.10
N SER A 104 -10.31 6.40 -0.28
CA SER A 104 -10.92 5.13 -0.69
C SER A 104 -11.89 5.34 -1.86
N PHE A 105 -12.69 6.39 -1.80
CA PHE A 105 -13.60 6.76 -2.88
C PHE A 105 -12.83 7.08 -4.17
N TRP A 106 -11.74 7.83 -4.07
CA TRP A 106 -10.83 8.12 -5.17
C TRP A 106 -10.27 6.82 -5.77
N VAL A 107 -9.71 5.92 -4.94
CA VAL A 107 -9.14 4.64 -5.38
C VAL A 107 -10.16 3.82 -6.15
N MET A 108 -11.36 3.66 -5.61
CA MET A 108 -12.40 2.84 -6.25
C MET A 108 -12.90 3.48 -7.56
N THR A 109 -13.08 4.80 -7.59
CA THR A 109 -13.52 5.51 -8.79
C THR A 109 -12.47 5.43 -9.90
N THR A 110 -11.19 5.66 -9.57
CA THR A 110 -10.08 5.56 -10.51
C THR A 110 -9.90 4.15 -11.04
N ASN A 111 -9.96 3.13 -10.17
CA ASN A 111 -9.87 1.73 -10.60
C ASN A 111 -11.04 1.33 -11.51
N ALA A 112 -12.26 1.80 -11.21
CA ALA A 112 -13.43 1.56 -12.06
C ALA A 112 -13.29 2.23 -13.43
N ALA A 113 -12.80 3.48 -13.45
CA ALA A 113 -12.63 4.26 -14.68
C ALA A 113 -11.52 3.72 -15.59
N ILE A 114 -10.37 3.35 -15.02
CA ILE A 114 -9.26 2.76 -15.79
C ILE A 114 -9.57 1.31 -16.18
N GLY A 115 -10.41 0.65 -15.40
CA GLY A 115 -10.69 -0.77 -15.49
C GLY A 115 -9.51 -1.67 -15.17
N SER A 116 -8.77 -1.25 -14.15
CA SER A 116 -7.69 -2.05 -13.57
C SER A 116 -7.80 -2.01 -12.04
N HIS A 117 -7.65 -3.18 -11.42
CA HIS A 117 -7.64 -3.29 -9.96
C HIS A 117 -6.21 -3.03 -9.45
N PHE A 118 -5.84 -1.76 -9.28
CA PHE A 118 -4.56 -1.43 -8.66
C PHE A 118 -4.61 -1.68 -7.15
N HIS A 119 -4.13 -2.85 -6.75
CA HIS A 119 -4.05 -3.24 -5.33
C HIS A 119 -3.02 -2.42 -4.54
N SER A 120 -2.09 -1.73 -5.21
CA SER A 120 -1.03 -0.96 -4.55
C SER A 120 -1.60 0.16 -3.67
N TYR A 121 -2.64 0.86 -4.14
CA TYR A 121 -3.23 2.02 -3.46
C TYR A 121 -3.77 1.71 -2.05
N ASN A 122 -4.07 0.45 -1.76
CA ASN A 122 -4.61 0.03 -0.47
C ASN A 122 -3.63 0.26 0.69
N GLY A 123 -2.32 0.35 0.45
CA GLY A 123 -1.34 0.55 1.52
C GLY A 123 -1.58 1.84 2.30
N PHE A 124 -1.89 2.93 1.61
CA PHE A 124 -2.23 4.21 2.23
C PHE A 124 -3.55 4.15 3.03
N ILE A 125 -4.57 3.46 2.52
CA ILE A 125 -5.85 3.28 3.23
C ILE A 125 -5.63 2.50 4.53
N ILE A 126 -4.97 1.34 4.43
CA ILE A 126 -4.72 0.44 5.55
C ILE A 126 -3.89 1.14 6.64
N MET A 127 -2.85 1.86 6.25
CA MET A 127 -2.03 2.62 7.19
C MET A 127 -2.80 3.81 7.80
N GLY A 128 -3.64 4.48 7.02
CA GLY A 128 -4.49 5.58 7.49
C GLY A 128 -5.40 5.17 8.65
N ILE A 129 -5.91 3.93 8.65
CA ILE A 129 -6.79 3.39 9.71
C ILE A 129 -6.13 3.48 11.07
N CYS A 130 -4.80 3.27 11.17
CA CYS A 130 -4.07 3.39 12.43
C CYS A 130 -4.32 4.74 13.11
N PHE A 131 -4.42 5.83 12.34
CA PHE A 131 -4.53 7.20 12.85
C PHE A 131 -5.98 7.65 13.14
N CYS A 132 -6.95 6.73 13.08
CA CYS A 132 -8.36 7.04 13.39
C CYS A 132 -8.70 6.89 14.88
N PHE A 133 -7.89 6.15 15.65
CA PHE A 133 -8.28 5.73 16.99
C PHE A 133 -8.06 6.79 18.07
N TYR A 134 -8.99 6.87 19.04
CA TYR A 134 -8.91 7.80 20.17
C TYR A 134 -7.88 7.39 21.22
N PHE A 135 -7.84 6.10 21.55
CA PHE A 135 -6.98 5.61 22.61
C PHE A 135 -5.69 5.04 22.05
N THR A 136 -4.57 5.37 22.69
CA THR A 136 -3.24 4.87 22.33
C THR A 136 -3.18 3.34 22.29
N SER A 137 -3.95 2.63 23.13
CA SER A 137 -4.05 1.17 23.07
C SER A 137 -4.59 0.66 21.73
N PHE A 138 -5.63 1.29 21.18
CA PHE A 138 -6.18 0.93 19.87
C PHE A 138 -5.23 1.34 18.73
N PHE A 139 -4.55 2.49 18.83
CA PHE A 139 -3.51 2.85 17.87
C PHE A 139 -2.41 1.79 17.80
N VAL A 140 -1.88 1.37 18.95
CA VAL A 140 -0.85 0.31 19.04
C VAL A 140 -1.37 -1.00 18.46
N THR A 141 -2.59 -1.41 18.79
CA THR A 141 -3.19 -2.63 18.23
C THR A 141 -3.35 -2.54 16.71
N ALA A 142 -3.86 -1.42 16.19
CA ALA A 142 -4.01 -1.23 14.75
C ALA A 142 -2.65 -1.25 14.04
N TRP A 143 -1.63 -0.61 14.63
CA TRP A 143 -0.27 -0.62 14.12
C TRP A 143 0.31 -2.03 14.02
N GLU A 144 0.08 -2.85 15.04
CA GLU A 144 0.47 -4.28 15.04
C GLU A 144 -0.32 -5.09 14.01
N MET A 145 -1.62 -4.82 13.84
CA MET A 145 -2.42 -5.45 12.80
C MET A 145 -1.89 -5.12 11.40
N VAL A 146 -1.51 -3.87 11.15
CA VAL A 146 -0.89 -3.48 9.86
C VAL A 146 0.46 -4.17 9.67
N ARG A 147 1.28 -4.28 10.73
CA ARG A 147 2.52 -5.07 10.68
C ARG A 147 2.24 -6.52 10.28
N PHE A 148 1.29 -7.19 10.93
CA PHE A 148 0.92 -8.57 10.58
C PHE A 148 0.30 -8.69 9.20
N TYR A 149 -0.40 -7.66 8.73
CA TYR A 149 -0.93 -7.62 7.37
C TYR A 149 0.20 -7.68 6.32
N ILE A 150 1.32 -6.96 6.52
CA ILE A 150 2.50 -7.08 5.63
C ILE A 150 3.06 -8.50 5.67
N MET A 151 3.21 -9.09 6.87
CA MET A 151 3.70 -10.46 7.01
C MET A 151 2.82 -11.46 6.26
N TYR A 152 1.51 -11.30 6.39
CA TYR A 152 0.52 -12.09 5.70
C TYR A 152 0.59 -11.89 4.18
N LEU A 153 0.65 -10.65 3.71
CA LEU A 153 0.68 -10.32 2.28
C LEU A 153 1.85 -10.99 1.56
N PHE A 154 3.05 -10.89 2.13
CA PHE A 154 4.25 -11.52 1.54
C PHE A 154 4.24 -13.05 1.67
N SER A 155 3.94 -13.57 2.86
CA SER A 155 3.96 -15.01 3.10
C SER A 155 2.89 -15.73 2.27
N SER A 156 1.68 -15.19 2.21
CA SER A 156 0.59 -15.75 1.40
C SER A 156 0.91 -15.70 -0.09
N ALA A 157 1.54 -14.63 -0.59
CA ALA A 157 1.95 -14.53 -1.98
C ALA A 157 3.01 -15.59 -2.36
N ALA A 158 3.92 -15.96 -1.45
CA ALA A 158 4.83 -17.08 -1.66
C ALA A 158 4.11 -18.43 -1.63
N LEU A 159 3.27 -18.66 -0.61
CA LEU A 159 2.53 -19.91 -0.46
C LEU A 159 1.65 -20.19 -1.68
N TRP A 160 0.96 -19.18 -2.21
CA TRP A 160 0.17 -19.33 -3.43
C TRP A 160 1.00 -19.69 -4.66
N LYS A 161 2.25 -19.20 -4.78
CA LYS A 161 3.15 -19.62 -5.87
C LYS A 161 3.57 -21.07 -5.73
N ILE A 162 3.84 -21.51 -4.50
CA ILE A 162 4.23 -22.90 -4.23
C ILE A 162 3.06 -23.84 -4.48
N LEU A 163 1.88 -23.54 -3.91
CA LEU A 163 0.68 -24.38 -4.00
C LEU A 163 0.17 -24.52 -5.44
N ARG A 164 0.30 -23.48 -6.28
CA ARG A 164 -0.06 -23.54 -7.70
C ARG A 164 1.02 -24.17 -8.58
N GLY A 165 2.11 -24.67 -7.99
CA GLY A 165 3.20 -25.29 -8.72
C GLY A 165 4.07 -24.32 -9.53
N ILE A 166 3.92 -23.01 -9.35
CA ILE A 166 4.71 -21.98 -10.07
C ILE A 166 6.20 -22.16 -9.80
N VAL A 167 6.57 -22.59 -8.59
CA VAL A 167 7.97 -22.88 -8.22
C VAL A 167 8.62 -23.95 -9.10
N PHE A 168 7.84 -24.84 -9.72
CA PHE A 168 8.34 -25.93 -10.57
C PHE A 168 8.30 -25.59 -12.06
N ASP A 169 7.54 -24.57 -12.46
CA ASP A 169 7.48 -24.10 -13.85
C ASP A 169 8.64 -23.13 -14.15
N LYS A 170 9.69 -23.67 -14.77
CA LYS A 170 10.88 -22.90 -15.16
C LYS A 170 10.59 -21.75 -16.12
N SER A 171 9.51 -21.85 -16.90
CA SER A 171 9.15 -20.91 -17.95
C SER A 171 8.20 -19.81 -17.50
N HIS A 172 7.58 -19.95 -16.32
CA HIS A 172 6.48 -19.09 -15.87
C HIS A 172 6.80 -17.59 -15.95
N LEU A 173 7.87 -17.14 -15.28
CA LEU A 173 8.24 -15.72 -15.27
C LEU A 173 8.57 -15.20 -16.67
N LYS A 174 9.25 -16.00 -17.50
CA LYS A 174 9.57 -15.64 -18.88
C LYS A 174 8.29 -15.44 -19.70
N ILE A 175 7.34 -16.37 -19.62
CA ILE A 175 6.07 -16.29 -20.36
C ILE A 175 5.29 -15.05 -19.91
N LEU A 176 5.21 -14.83 -18.60
CA LEU A 176 4.51 -13.67 -18.04
C LEU A 176 5.14 -12.35 -18.51
N LEU A 177 6.48 -12.26 -18.54
CA LEU A 177 7.17 -11.10 -19.09
C LEU A 177 6.88 -10.92 -20.58
N VAL A 178 6.95 -11.96 -21.40
CA VAL A 178 6.64 -11.88 -22.84
C VAL A 178 5.19 -11.41 -23.09
N GLN A 179 4.24 -11.86 -22.26
CA GLN A 179 2.85 -11.39 -22.35
C GLN A 179 2.72 -9.90 -22.01
N MET A 180 3.53 -9.39 -21.09
CA MET A 180 3.63 -7.95 -20.80
C MET A 180 4.34 -7.17 -21.93
N ASP A 181 5.30 -7.79 -22.64
CA ASP A 181 6.03 -7.16 -23.75
C ASP A 181 5.15 -6.84 -24.95
N LEU A 182 4.14 -7.67 -25.23
CA LEU A 182 3.19 -7.39 -26.31
C LEU A 182 2.52 -6.01 -26.16
N TRP A 183 2.49 -5.47 -24.93
CA TRP A 183 1.99 -4.13 -24.63
C TRP A 183 3.07 -3.03 -24.69
N HIS A 184 4.36 -3.38 -24.69
CA HIS A 184 5.49 -2.45 -24.53
C HIS A 184 6.53 -2.49 -25.66
N ALA A 185 6.48 -3.47 -26.57
CA ALA A 185 7.48 -3.80 -27.59
C ALA A 185 7.73 -2.72 -28.67
N LYS A 186 7.22 -1.51 -28.53
CA LYS A 186 7.39 -0.43 -29.52
C LYS A 186 8.48 0.60 -29.21
N ASN A 187 9.00 0.67 -27.99
CA ASN A 187 9.90 1.76 -27.60
C ASN A 187 11.26 1.25 -27.07
N GLU A 188 12.34 1.65 -27.74
CA GLU A 188 13.74 1.50 -27.31
C GLU A 188 13.99 2.30 -26.02
N SER A 189 13.53 1.77 -24.89
CA SER A 189 13.75 2.35 -23.57
C SER A 189 14.97 1.73 -22.87
N TRP A 190 15.53 2.43 -21.89
CA TRP A 190 16.61 1.92 -21.02
C TRP A 190 16.29 0.57 -20.35
N TYR A 191 15.01 0.22 -20.27
CA TYR A 191 14.50 -1.01 -19.69
C TYR A 191 14.57 -2.21 -20.66
N SER A 192 14.61 -1.98 -21.98
CA SER A 192 14.62 -3.05 -22.99
C SER A 192 15.76 -4.07 -22.82
N PRO A 193 17.01 -3.67 -22.48
CA PRO A 193 18.08 -4.64 -22.25
C PRO A 193 17.81 -5.58 -21.06
N ILE A 194 17.22 -5.06 -19.98
CA ILE A 194 16.86 -5.85 -18.80
C ILE A 194 15.77 -6.85 -19.20
N PHE A 195 14.74 -6.38 -19.89
CA PHE A 195 13.66 -7.22 -20.36
C PHE A 195 14.16 -8.35 -21.28
N LYS A 196 15.03 -8.00 -22.24
CA LYS A 196 15.67 -8.95 -23.17
C LYS A 196 16.51 -9.98 -22.41
N LEU A 197 17.21 -9.59 -21.34
CA LEU A 197 17.96 -10.52 -20.49
C LEU A 197 17.03 -11.61 -19.91
N TYR A 198 15.91 -11.22 -19.32
CA TYR A 198 14.94 -12.15 -18.73
C TYR A 198 14.25 -13.05 -19.77
N THR A 199 13.89 -12.51 -20.93
CA THR A 199 13.20 -13.29 -21.97
C THR A 199 14.13 -14.17 -22.78
N THR A 200 15.41 -13.80 -22.92
CA THR A 200 16.42 -14.60 -23.61
C THR A 200 16.89 -15.75 -22.73
N TYR A 201 17.27 -15.48 -21.48
CA TYR A 201 17.90 -16.48 -20.62
C TYR A 201 16.93 -17.05 -19.58
N LEU A 202 16.47 -18.28 -19.84
CA LEU A 202 15.51 -18.99 -18.97
C LEU A 202 15.99 -19.10 -17.51
N TRP A 203 17.27 -19.35 -17.31
CA TRP A 203 17.85 -19.55 -15.97
C TRP A 203 17.81 -18.25 -15.13
N ILE A 204 17.95 -17.07 -15.74
CA ILE A 204 17.87 -15.77 -15.03
C ILE A 204 16.45 -15.56 -14.52
N SER A 205 15.46 -15.80 -15.38
CA SER A 205 14.04 -15.72 -15.02
C SER A 205 13.69 -16.70 -13.91
N TYR A 206 14.07 -17.97 -14.06
CA TYR A 206 13.77 -18.99 -13.06
C TYR A 206 14.43 -18.71 -11.71
N THR A 207 15.74 -18.40 -11.69
CA THR A 207 16.46 -18.08 -10.45
C THR A 207 15.87 -16.85 -9.76
N SER A 208 15.52 -15.80 -10.51
CA SER A 208 14.87 -14.61 -9.94
C SER A 208 13.53 -14.94 -9.29
N MET A 209 12.73 -15.80 -9.92
CA MET A 209 11.45 -16.26 -9.36
C MET A 209 11.65 -17.02 -8.04
N ILE A 210 12.64 -17.93 -7.98
CA ILE A 210 12.97 -18.65 -6.74
C ILE A 210 13.43 -17.69 -5.64
N LEU A 211 14.29 -16.72 -5.96
CA LEU A 211 14.74 -15.71 -5.01
C LEU A 211 13.59 -14.86 -4.46
N VAL A 212 12.64 -14.48 -5.32
CA VAL A 212 11.43 -13.75 -4.90
C VAL A 212 10.56 -14.59 -3.96
N ILE A 213 10.39 -15.89 -4.23
CA ILE A 213 9.63 -16.80 -3.35
C ILE A 213 10.33 -16.93 -1.99
N ILE A 214 11.65 -17.10 -1.95
CA ILE A 214 12.42 -17.19 -0.70
C ILE A 214 12.31 -15.88 0.10
N LEU A 215 12.45 -14.74 -0.57
CA LEU A 215 12.29 -13.43 0.05
C LEU A 215 10.89 -13.29 0.66
N GLN A 216 9.85 -13.62 -0.10
CA GLN A 216 8.46 -13.58 0.37
C GLN A 216 8.21 -14.52 1.56
N LEU A 217 8.76 -15.74 1.54
CA LEU A 217 8.67 -16.69 2.66
C LEU A 217 9.37 -16.19 3.93
N SER A 218 10.43 -15.39 3.81
CA SER A 218 11.16 -14.87 4.98
C SER A 218 10.27 -14.03 5.92
N PHE A 219 9.17 -13.47 5.41
CA PHE A 219 8.20 -12.72 6.20
C PHE A 219 7.42 -13.59 7.20
N LEU A 220 7.46 -14.92 7.07
CA LEU A 220 6.92 -15.83 8.08
C LEU A 220 7.61 -15.62 9.45
N ILE A 221 8.89 -15.24 9.46
CA ILE A 221 9.66 -14.97 10.69
C ILE A 221 9.02 -13.82 11.48
N GLY A 222 8.44 -12.84 10.79
CA GLY A 222 7.81 -11.68 11.42
C GLY A 222 6.53 -12.01 12.19
N PHE A 223 5.90 -13.16 11.95
CA PHE A 223 4.80 -13.63 12.82
C PHE A 223 5.28 -14.04 14.21
N VAL A 224 6.50 -14.57 14.30
CA VAL A 224 7.06 -15.12 15.54
C VAL A 224 7.83 -14.08 16.32
N THR A 225 8.56 -13.18 15.65
CA THR A 225 9.45 -12.23 16.31
C THR A 225 9.54 -10.88 15.60
N LYS A 226 9.82 -9.84 16.39
CA LYS A 226 10.10 -8.46 15.91
C LYS A 226 11.59 -8.16 15.77
N LYS A 227 12.46 -9.08 16.21
CA LYS A 227 13.92 -8.89 16.22
C LYS A 227 14.48 -8.56 14.83
N TYR A 228 13.84 -9.08 13.79
CA TYR A 228 14.29 -8.96 12.40
C TYR A 228 13.50 -7.93 11.58
N ASP A 229 12.63 -7.11 12.19
CA ASP A 229 11.75 -6.19 11.43
C ASP A 229 12.53 -5.22 10.53
N LYS A 230 13.71 -4.73 10.98
CA LYS A 230 14.58 -3.90 10.14
C LYS A 230 15.11 -4.63 8.91
N TRP A 231 15.47 -5.91 9.04
CA TRP A 231 15.92 -6.73 7.92
C TRP A 231 14.75 -7.05 6.98
N LEU A 232 13.58 -7.34 7.53
CA LEU A 232 12.35 -7.53 6.74
C LEU A 232 11.98 -6.24 5.98
N PHE A 233 12.19 -5.07 6.57
CA PHE A 233 12.01 -3.79 5.86
C PHE A 233 12.99 -3.63 4.69
N LEU A 234 14.26 -3.97 4.86
CA LEU A 234 15.23 -3.93 3.76
C LEU A 234 14.87 -4.91 2.63
N LEU A 235 14.41 -6.11 2.98
CA LEU A 235 13.89 -7.09 2.02
C LEU A 235 12.62 -6.58 1.33
N PHE A 236 11.73 -5.89 2.05
CA PHE A 236 10.54 -5.27 1.48
C PHE A 236 10.91 -4.20 0.44
N LEU A 237 11.86 -3.32 0.78
CA LEU A 237 12.35 -2.29 -0.13
C LEU A 237 13.01 -2.91 -1.36
N PHE A 238 13.87 -3.91 -1.16
CA PHE A 238 14.49 -4.65 -2.26
C PHE A 238 13.45 -5.29 -3.17
N PHE A 239 12.40 -5.91 -2.61
CA PHE A 239 11.30 -6.46 -3.39
C PHE A 239 10.60 -5.40 -4.25
N CYS A 240 10.27 -4.24 -3.67
CA CYS A 240 9.59 -3.16 -4.42
C CYS A 240 10.47 -2.60 -5.55
N LEU A 241 11.78 -2.44 -5.31
CA LEU A 241 12.74 -2.00 -6.32
C LEU A 241 12.93 -3.04 -7.42
N ALA A 242 13.09 -4.32 -7.04
CA ALA A 242 13.19 -5.42 -7.99
C ALA A 242 11.93 -5.53 -8.85
N ASN A 243 10.74 -5.35 -8.27
CA ASN A 243 9.48 -5.35 -9.01
C ASN A 243 9.39 -4.19 -10.00
N GLN A 244 9.89 -3.01 -9.65
CA GLN A 244 9.98 -1.89 -10.59
C GLN A 244 10.97 -2.17 -11.73
N ILE A 245 12.11 -2.79 -11.43
CA ILE A 245 13.12 -3.13 -12.43
C ILE A 245 12.66 -4.26 -13.35
N VAL A 246 11.85 -5.21 -12.87
CA VAL A 246 11.42 -6.38 -13.64
C VAL A 246 10.06 -6.19 -14.30
N PHE A 247 9.10 -5.53 -13.64
CA PHE A 247 7.73 -5.38 -14.13
C PHE A 247 7.33 -3.94 -14.44
N ARG A 248 8.22 -2.95 -14.26
CA ARG A 248 7.92 -1.50 -14.35
C ARG A 248 6.74 -1.07 -13.49
N HIS A 249 6.48 -1.82 -12.43
CA HIS A 249 5.41 -1.54 -11.49
C HIS A 249 6.03 -1.25 -10.12
N PHE A 250 5.92 0.00 -9.70
CA PHE A 250 6.46 0.47 -8.43
C PHE A 250 5.35 0.49 -7.39
N PHE A 251 5.49 -0.34 -6.35
CA PHE A 251 4.54 -0.43 -5.25
C PHE A 251 4.80 0.65 -4.18
N PHE A 252 4.89 1.92 -4.57
CA PHE A 252 5.19 3.00 -3.63
C PHE A 252 4.16 3.07 -2.50
N GLU A 253 2.89 2.88 -2.83
CA GLU A 253 1.79 2.98 -1.89
C GLU A 253 1.81 1.83 -0.86
N LEU A 254 2.38 0.68 -1.19
CA LEU A 254 2.59 -0.40 -0.21
C LEU A 254 3.80 -0.13 0.68
N LEU A 255 4.84 0.58 0.20
CA LEU A 255 6.03 0.89 1.01
C LEU A 255 5.68 1.67 2.29
N ILE A 256 4.58 2.42 2.30
CA ILE A 256 4.10 3.12 3.50
C ILE A 256 3.84 2.17 4.67
N LEU A 257 3.42 0.95 4.39
CA LEU A 257 3.20 -0.08 5.41
C LEU A 257 4.52 -0.43 6.10
N GLY A 258 5.65 -0.33 5.40
CA GLY A 258 6.98 -0.58 5.94
C GLY A 258 7.35 0.30 7.14
N MET A 259 6.65 1.43 7.35
CA MET A 259 6.75 2.22 8.58
C MET A 259 6.52 1.36 9.84
N THR A 260 5.63 0.36 9.80
CA THR A 260 5.36 -0.48 10.96
C THR A 260 6.50 -1.43 11.33
N LEU A 261 7.44 -1.66 10.41
CA LEU A 261 8.66 -2.45 10.63
C LEU A 261 9.82 -1.61 11.18
N LEU A 262 9.83 -0.31 10.87
CA LEU A 262 10.85 0.61 11.36
C LEU A 262 10.52 1.17 12.73
N PHE A 263 9.24 1.48 12.96
CA PHE A 263 8.76 2.10 14.19
C PHE A 263 7.89 1.10 14.95
N VAL A 264 8.47 0.51 16.00
CA VAL A 264 7.71 -0.34 16.92
C VAL A 264 7.22 0.55 18.06
N PRO A 265 5.92 0.89 18.13
CA PRO A 265 5.41 1.58 19.29
C PRO A 265 5.61 0.66 20.49
N LYS A 266 6.33 1.15 21.51
CA LYS A 266 6.46 0.39 22.75
C LYS A 266 5.06 0.22 23.30
N ARG A 267 4.61 -1.04 23.43
CA ARG A 267 3.39 -1.35 24.16
C ARG A 267 3.56 -0.67 25.51
N LEU A 268 2.69 0.28 25.82
CA LEU A 268 2.50 0.67 27.20
C LEU A 268 2.21 -0.65 27.90
N GLU A 269 3.12 -1.11 28.76
CA GLU A 269 2.72 -2.01 29.83
C GLU A 269 1.60 -1.26 30.50
N ILE A 270 0.38 -1.60 30.11
CA ILE A 270 -0.78 -0.87 30.57
C ILE A 270 -0.76 -1.14 32.06
N GLU A 271 -0.56 -0.06 32.81
CA GLU A 271 -0.77 0.10 34.24
C GLU A 271 -2.24 -0.23 34.62
N TYR A 272 -2.79 -1.34 34.11
CA TYR A 272 -3.57 -2.21 34.98
C TYR A 272 -2.48 -2.78 35.89
N GLY A 273 -2.16 -2.17 37.04
CA GLY A 273 -3.10 -2.24 38.14
C GLY A 273 -3.24 -3.66 38.69
N VAL A 274 -2.65 -4.67 38.04
CA VAL A 274 -2.07 -5.81 38.76
C VAL A 274 -0.82 -5.25 39.40
N SER A 275 -1.02 -4.51 40.49
CA SER A 275 -0.03 -4.50 41.55
C SER A 275 0.40 -5.95 41.72
N GLY A 276 1.64 -6.26 41.35
CA GLY A 276 2.33 -7.40 41.90
C GLY A 276 2.40 -7.20 43.42
N GLU A 277 1.28 -7.41 44.10
CA GLU A 277 1.33 -8.19 45.32
C GLU A 277 1.91 -9.53 44.91
N LYS A 278 3.20 -9.64 45.23
CA LYS A 278 3.97 -10.86 45.40
C LYS A 278 3.07 -12.10 45.45
N ALA A 279 2.85 -12.74 44.29
CA ALA A 279 2.54 -14.15 44.28
C ALA A 279 3.90 -14.86 44.29
N LEU A 280 4.14 -15.50 45.44
CA LEU A 280 5.31 -16.28 45.87
C LEU A 280 6.03 -17.07 44.78
#